data_AF-A0A0Q4UTT8-F1
#
_entry.id   AF-A0A0Q4UTT8-F1
#
_cell.length_a   1.000
_cell.length_b   1.000
_cell.length_c   1.000
_cell.angle_alpha   90.00
_cell.angle_beta   90.00
_cell.angle_gamma   90.00
#
_symmetry.space_group_name_H-M   'P 1'
#
loop_
_entity.id
_entity.type
_entity.pdbx_description
1 polymer ?
#
loop_
_entity_poly.entity_id
_entity_poly.type
_entity_poly.pdbx_seq_one_letter_code
_entity_poly.pdbx_strand_id
1 'polypeptide(L)' 'MKQDFGAWLVAQSERDDWVGLFAFYVRRDGAFPRTADPEGVRTYLTATGAGADAIDMLDTAVREWGCA' A
#
# COMPACT_ATOMS: atom_id res chain seq x y z
N MET A 1 -18.77 -5.91 2.65
CA MET A 1 -17.64 -5.72 3.59
C MET A 1 -16.56 -4.96 2.83
N LYS A 2 -16.05 -3.86 3.38
CA LYS A 2 -14.89 -3.18 2.80
C LYS A 2 -13.68 -4.09 3.03
N GLN A 3 -13.03 -4.52 1.96
CA GLN A 3 -11.80 -5.31 2.02
C GLN A 3 -10.69 -4.55 2.78
N ASP A 4 -9.81 -5.27 3.47
CA ASP A 4 -8.66 -4.68 4.16
C ASP A 4 -7.80 -3.87 3.18
N PHE A 5 -7.27 -2.73 3.63
CA PHE A 5 -6.48 -1.84 2.77
C PHE A 5 -5.26 -2.54 2.18
N GLY A 6 -4.53 -3.32 2.99
CA GLY A 6 -3.38 -4.09 2.50
C GLY A 6 -3.74 -5.09 1.39
N ALA A 7 -4.92 -5.73 1.49
CA ALA A 7 -5.38 -6.69 0.50
C ALA A 7 -5.83 -5.98 -0.79
N TRP A 8 -6.49 -4.83 -0.63
CA TRP A 8 -6.83 -3.95 -1.75
C TRP A 8 -5.59 -3.45 -2.49
N LEU A 9 -4.57 -2.99 -1.76
CA LEU A 9 -3.36 -2.43 -2.33
C LEU A 9 -2.62 -3.47 -3.18
N VAL A 10 -2.44 -4.70 -2.67
CA VAL A 10 -1.77 -5.77 -3.43
C VAL A 10 -2.49 -6.09 -4.74
N ALA A 11 -3.81 -5.96 -4.79
CA ALA A 11 -4.59 -6.18 -6.00
C ALA A 11 -4.41 -5.08 -7.07
N GLN A 12 -3.86 -3.91 -6.72
CA GLN A 12 -3.66 -2.79 -7.64
C GLN A 12 -2.42 -2.94 -8.55
N SER A 13 -1.70 -4.06 -8.49
CA SER A 13 -0.37 -4.23 -9.13
C SER A 13 -0.35 -4.15 -10.67
N GLU A 14 -1.51 -4.09 -11.32
CA GLU A 14 -1.63 -4.02 -12.78
C GLU A 14 -1.84 -2.59 -13.31
N ARG A 15 -1.86 -1.58 -12.43
CA ARG A 15 -1.97 -0.18 -12.82
C ARG A 15 -0.62 0.38 -13.28
N ASP A 16 -0.66 1.38 -14.15
CA ASP A 16 0.50 2.11 -14.69
C ASP A 16 0.76 3.45 -13.99
N ASP A 17 0.20 3.63 -12.78
CA ASP A 17 0.35 4.82 -11.95
C ASP A 17 1.13 4.54 -10.65
N TRP A 18 1.19 5.55 -9.77
CA TRP A 18 1.89 5.44 -8.49
C TRP A 18 1.32 4.36 -7.57
N VAL A 19 0.01 4.13 -7.58
CA VAL A 19 -0.62 3.07 -6.78
C VAL A 19 -0.23 1.70 -7.33
N GLY A 20 -0.19 1.55 -8.65
CA GLY A 20 0.31 0.34 -9.32
C GLY A 20 1.77 0.04 -9.03
N LEU A 21 2.62 1.06 -9.10
CA LEU A 21 4.05 0.93 -8.77
C LEU A 21 4.25 0.52 -7.31
N PHE A 22 3.49 1.12 -6.38
CA PHE A 22 3.56 0.74 -4.97
C PHE A 22 3.07 -0.68 -4.74
N ALA A 23 1.91 -1.03 -5.32
CA ALA A 23 1.33 -2.36 -5.29
C ALA A 23 2.30 -3.44 -5.83
N PHE A 24 3.05 -3.13 -6.89
CA PHE A 24 4.06 -4.00 -7.46
C PHE A 24 5.19 -4.34 -6.46
N TYR A 25 5.68 -3.34 -5.73
CA TYR A 25 6.71 -3.55 -4.71
C TYR A 25 6.17 -4.35 -3.52
N VAL A 26 5.03 -3.94 -2.94
CA VAL A 26 4.46 -4.62 -1.77
C VAL A 26 4.00 -6.06 -2.09
N ARG A 27 3.57 -6.33 -3.32
CA ARG A 27 3.21 -7.70 -3.75
C ARG A 27 4.40 -8.67 -3.69
N ARG A 28 5.61 -8.16 -3.92
CA ARG A 28 6.86 -8.93 -3.91
C ARG A 28 7.52 -9.00 -2.53
N ASP A 29 7.12 -8.11 -1.63
CA ASP A 29 7.53 -8.13 -0.24
C ASP A 29 6.74 -9.21 0.52
N GLY A 30 7.41 -10.31 0.85
CA GLY A 30 6.82 -11.42 1.59
C GLY A 30 6.48 -11.11 3.05
N ALA A 31 7.06 -10.04 3.62
CA ALA A 31 6.79 -9.59 4.98
C ALA A 31 5.69 -8.52 5.04
N PHE A 32 5.20 -8.05 3.89
CA PHE A 32 4.18 -7.00 3.82
C PHE A 32 2.87 -7.41 4.53
N PRO A 33 2.33 -6.56 5.42
CA PRO A 33 1.14 -6.90 6.19
C PRO A 33 -0.15 -6.76 5.36
N ARG A 34 -0.53 -7.83 4.65
CA ARG A 34 -1.68 -7.83 3.72
C ARG A 34 -3.05 -7.58 4.37
N THR A 35 -3.19 -7.79 5.67
CA THR A 35 -4.44 -7.54 6.40
C THR A 35 -4.38 -6.25 7.22
N ALA A 36 -3.32 -5.44 7.07
CA ALA A 36 -3.22 -4.18 7.77
C ALA A 36 -4.14 -3.11 7.15
N ASP A 37 -4.55 -2.19 8.01
CA ASP A 37 -5.14 -0.92 7.64
C ASP A 37 -4.04 0.07 7.18
N PRO A 38 -4.41 1.29 6.74
CA PRO A 38 -3.43 2.29 6.33
C PRO A 38 -2.36 2.63 7.37
N GLU A 39 -2.72 2.67 8.66
CA GLU A 39 -1.79 3.03 9.74
C GLU A 39 -0.78 1.90 10.00
N GLY A 40 -1.24 0.65 9.96
CA GLY A 40 -0.38 -0.53 10.04
C GLY A 40 0.61 -0.59 8.87
N VAL A 41 0.19 -0.26 7.65
CA VAL A 41 1.10 -0.16 6.50
C VAL A 41 2.10 0.98 6.67
N ARG A 42 1.67 2.17 7.16
CA ARG A 42 2.60 3.29 7.44
C ARG A 42 3.65 2.92 8.47
N THR A 43 3.22 2.27 9.55
CA THR A 43 4.11 1.80 10.62
C THR A 43 5.13 0.83 10.07
N TYR A 44 4.69 -0.13 9.23
CA TYR A 44 5.57 -1.08 8.56
C TYR A 44 6.61 -0.39 7.69
N LEU A 45 6.19 0.50 6.78
CA LEU A 45 7.11 1.23 5.89
C LEU A 45 8.16 2.03 6.68
N THR A 46 7.73 2.69 7.76
CA THR A 46 8.62 3.45 8.65
C THR A 46 9.63 2.53 9.34
N ALA A 47 9.17 1.37 9.85
CA ALA A 47 10.04 0.39 10.51
C ALA A 47 11.06 -0.23 9.56
N THR A 48 10.71 -0.43 8.28
CA THR A 48 11.62 -0.94 7.24
C THR A 48 12.56 0.11 6.65
N GLY A 49 12.44 1.38 7.07
CA GLY A 49 13.24 2.48 6.52
C GLY A 49 12.89 2.81 5.07
N ALA A 50 11.63 2.65 4.68
CA ALA A 50 11.16 3.04 3.36
C ALA A 50 11.34 4.55 3.14
N GLY A 51 11.71 4.95 1.93
CA GLY A 51 11.92 6.35 1.58
C GLY A 51 10.63 7.18 1.59
N ALA A 52 10.76 8.51 1.57
CA ALA A 52 9.64 9.44 1.53
C ALA A 52 8.66 9.15 0.39
N ASP A 53 9.17 8.77 -0.79
CA ASP A 53 8.34 8.40 -1.95
C ASP A 53 7.37 7.25 -1.65
N ALA A 54 7.76 6.28 -0.83
CA ALA A 54 6.87 5.17 -0.45
C ALA A 54 5.72 5.65 0.45
N ILE A 55 5.97 6.67 1.27
CA ILE A 55 4.93 7.30 2.11
C ILE A 55 3.97 8.12 1.23
N ASP A 56 4.47 8.84 0.24
CA ASP A 56 3.62 9.60 -0.69
C ASP A 56 2.75 8.67 -1.57
N MET A 57 3.31 7.54 -2.00
CA MET A 57 2.56 6.49 -2.68
C MET A 57 1.48 5.87 -1.78
N LEU A 58 1.79 5.63 -0.50
CA LEU A 58 0.81 5.18 0.48
C LEU A 58 -0.32 6.21 0.64
N ASP A 59 -0.01 7.49 0.81
CA ASP A 59 -1.00 8.56 0.96
C ASP A 59 -1.94 8.64 -0.25
N THR A 60 -1.39 8.49 -1.45
CA THR A 60 -2.16 8.43 -2.70
C THR A 60 -3.11 7.23 -2.69
N ALA A 61 -2.59 6.04 -2.38
CA ALA A 61 -3.38 4.81 -2.31
C ALA A 61 -4.51 4.89 -1.26
N VAL A 62 -4.26 5.50 -0.10
CA VAL A 62 -5.25 5.67 0.97
C VAL A 62 -6.40 6.59 0.54
N ARG A 63 -6.09 7.68 -0.17
CA ARG A 63 -7.11 8.60 -0.71
C ARG A 63 -8.02 7.89 -1.70
N GLU A 64 -7.45 7.09 -2.59
CA GLU A 64 -8.21 6.32 -3.58
C GLU A 64 -9.06 5.23 -2.94
N TRP A 65 -8.51 4.47 -1.99
CA TRP A 65 -9.27 3.45 -1.26
C TRP A 65 -10.40 4.06 -0.41
N GLY A 66 -10.21 5.28 0.10
CA GLY A 66 -11.26 6.04 0.78
C GLY A 66 -12.43 6.42 -0.14
N CYS A 67 -12.15 6.63 -1.43
CA CYS A 67 -13.14 6.97 -2.45
C CYS A 67 -13.77 5.73 -3.14
N ALA A 68 -13.24 4.52 -2.89
CA ALA A 68 -13.67 3.25 -3.47
C ALA A 68 -14.65 2.46 -2.61
#